data_AF-A0A836VZ35-F1
#
_entry.id   AF-A0A836VZ35-F1
#
_cell.length_a   1.000
_cell.length_b   1.000
_cell.length_c   1.000
_cell.angle_alpha   90.00
_cell.angle_beta   90.00
_cell.angle_gamma   90.00
#
_symmetry.space_group_name_H-M   'P 1'
#
loop_
_entity.id
_entity.type
_entity.pdbx_description
1 polymer ?
#
loop_
_entity_poly.entity_id
_entity_poly.type
_entity_poly.pdbx_seq_one_letter_code
_entity_poly.pdbx_strand_id
1 'polypeptide(L)' 'MDGGTDWLNTSRELSLHELRGKVVLLDFWTYCCINCMHVLPDLKYLEKKYAKQLVVIGVHSAKFENEKGPD' A
#
# COMPACT_ATOMS: atom_id res chain seq x y z
N MET A 1 11.48 7.60 -14.92
CA MET A 1 10.86 6.39 -14.34
C MET A 1 9.78 6.94 -13.45
N ASP A 2 8.63 7.21 -14.03
CA ASP A 2 7.59 7.99 -13.37
C ASP A 2 6.59 6.96 -12.84
N GLY A 3 6.96 6.32 -11.73
CA GLY A 3 6.17 5.26 -11.08
C GLY A 3 5.53 5.80 -9.80
N GLY A 4 4.21 5.65 -9.71
CA GLY A 4 3.39 6.13 -8.59
C GLY A 4 3.03 7.60 -8.74
N THR A 5 1.95 7.91 -9.48
CA THR A 5 1.54 9.29 -9.73
C THR A 5 0.86 9.93 -8.53
N ASP A 6 0.23 9.13 -7.66
CA ASP A 6 -0.58 9.63 -6.56
C ASP A 6 -0.54 8.73 -5.32
N TRP A 7 -0.67 9.35 -4.15
CA TRP A 7 -0.80 8.68 -2.87
C TRP A 7 -2.24 8.73 -2.37
N LEU A 8 -2.77 7.58 -1.95
CA LEU A 8 -4.10 7.45 -1.36
C LEU A 8 -3.99 7.15 0.14
N ASN A 9 -5.03 7.52 0.90
CA ASN A 9 -5.12 7.33 2.36
C ASN A 9 -4.05 8.05 3.19
N THR A 10 -3.39 9.06 2.61
CA THR A 10 -2.44 9.96 3.27
C THR A 10 -2.67 11.39 2.78
N SER A 11 -2.36 12.38 3.61
CA SER A 11 -2.47 13.80 3.25
C SER A 11 -1.33 14.29 2.36
N ARG A 12 -0.27 13.49 2.21
CA ARG A 12 0.93 13.81 1.42
C ARG A 12 1.73 12.55 1.10
N GLU A 13 2.71 12.70 0.21
CA GLU A 13 3.72 11.68 -0.05
C GLU A 13 4.49 11.31 1.22
N LEU A 14 4.77 10.02 1.37
CA LEU A 14 5.53 9.47 2.50
C LEU A 14 7.01 9.36 2.13
N SER A 15 7.89 9.87 3.00
CA SER A 15 9.32 9.59 2.88
C SER A 15 9.73 8.45 3.81
N LEU A 16 10.65 7.59 3.36
CA LEU A 16 11.16 6.48 4.19
C LEU A 16 11.85 6.97 5.47
N HIS A 17 12.40 8.19 5.47
CA HIS A 17 13.01 8.77 6.65
C HIS A 17 12.02 8.93 7.81
N GLU A 18 10.77 9.27 7.51
CA GLU A 18 9.71 9.49 8.50
C GLU A 18 9.17 8.20 9.11
N LEU A 19 9.45 7.07 8.46
CA LEU A 19 9.01 5.74 8.90
C LEU A 19 10.05 5.02 9.75
N ARG A 20 11.23 5.63 9.99
CA ARG A 20 12.29 5.03 10.79
C ARG A 20 11.80 4.68 12.21
N GLY A 21 12.22 3.52 12.70
CA GLY A 21 11.78 2.98 13.99
C GLY A 21 10.48 2.17 13.92
N LYS A 22 9.84 2.09 12.74
CA LYS A 22 8.74 1.17 12.46
C LYS A 22 9.17 0.10 11.46
N VAL A 23 8.52 -1.05 11.54
CA VAL A 23 8.56 -2.05 10.47
C VAL A 23 7.68 -1.52 9.33
N VAL A 24 8.21 -1.53 8.11
CA VAL A 24 7.47 -1.13 6.90
C VAL A 24 7.21 -2.38 6.07
N LEU A 25 5.94 -2.71 5.86
CA LEU A 25 5.51 -3.78 4.96
C LEU A 25 5.05 -3.15 3.65
N LEU A 26 5.72 -3.51 2.56
CA LEU A 26 5.33 -3.13 1.20
C LEU A 26 4.52 -4.27 0.60
N ASP A 27 3.27 -3.99 0.23
CA ASP A 27 2.39 -4.93 -0.45
C ASP A 27 2.23 -4.51 -1.91
N PHE A 28 2.77 -5.29 -2.84
CA PHE A 28 2.66 -5.02 -4.27
C PHE A 28 1.41 -5.70 -4.81
N TRP A 29 0.43 -4.91 -5.24
CA TRP A 29 -0.92 -5.43 -5.50
C TRP A 29 -1.58 -4.75 -6.69
N THR A 30 -2.68 -5.34 -7.15
CA THR A 30 -3.54 -4.75 -8.19
C THR A 30 -5.01 -5.11 -7.96
N TYR A 31 -5.92 -4.22 -8.35
CA TYR A 31 -7.34 -4.29 -7.99
C TYR A 31 -8.07 -5.54 -8.49
N CYS A 32 -7.85 -6.00 -9.73
CA CYS A 32 -8.53 -7.19 -10.26
C CYS A 32 -7.98 -8.53 -9.75
N CYS A 33 -6.93 -8.52 -8.91
CA CYS A 33 -6.27 -9.75 -8.48
C CYS A 33 -6.97 -10.37 -7.28
N ILE A 34 -7.66 -11.50 -7.48
CA ILE A 34 -8.32 -12.25 -6.40
C ILE A 34 -7.35 -12.67 -5.28
N ASN A 35 -6.11 -13.00 -5.65
CA ASN A 35 -5.08 -13.36 -4.67
C ASN A 35 -4.70 -12.15 -3.80
N CYS A 36 -4.62 -10.95 -4.37
CA CYS A 36 -4.37 -9.72 -3.60
C CYS A 36 -5.56 -9.44 -2.66
N MET A 37 -6.80 -9.57 -3.14
CA MET A 37 -7.99 -9.34 -2.32
C MET A 37 -8.07 -10.25 -1.09
N HIS A 38 -7.65 -11.51 -1.21
CA HIS A 38 -7.64 -12.46 -0.09
C HIS A 38 -6.65 -12.07 1.04
N VAL A 39 -5.60 -11.29 0.73
CA VAL A 39 -4.57 -10.90 1.70
C VAL A 39 -4.96 -9.61 2.45
N LEU A 40 -5.86 -8.78 1.89
CA LEU A 40 -6.28 -7.51 2.50
C LEU A 40 -6.83 -7.63 3.93
N PRO A 41 -7.66 -8.65 4.28
CA PRO A 41 -8.13 -8.83 5.65
C PRO A 41 -6.99 -9.07 6.65
N ASP A 42 -5.98 -9.83 6.26
CA ASP A 42 -4.81 -10.13 7.09
C ASP A 42 -3.95 -8.88 7.28
N LEU A 43 -3.74 -8.09 6.22
CA LEU A 43 -3.03 -6.80 6.32
C LEU A 43 -3.76 -5.83 7.25
N LYS A 44 -5.09 -5.73 7.14
CA LYS A 44 -5.92 -4.91 8.03
C LYS A 44 -5.83 -5.37 9.49
N TYR A 45 -5.78 -6.68 9.73
CA TYR A 45 -5.58 -7.22 11.06
C TYR A 45 -4.20 -6.84 11.62
N LEU A 46 -3.13 -7.00 10.81
CA LEU A 46 -1.76 -6.68 11.22
C LEU A 46 -1.58 -5.18 11.51
N GLU A 47 -2.12 -4.32 10.64
CA GLU A 47 -2.12 -2.86 10.83
C GLU A 47 -2.76 -2.49 12.17
N LYS A 48 -3.95 -3.06 12.48
CA LYS A 48 -4.63 -2.80 13.74
C LYS A 48 -3.87 -3.35 14.95
N LYS A 49 -3.32 -4.55 14.84
CA LYS A 49 -2.59 -5.24 15.94
C LYS A 49 -1.30 -4.52 16.31
N TYR A 50 -0.59 -3.98 15.31
CA TYR A 50 0.72 -3.36 15.47
C TYR A 50 0.71 -1.88 15.08
N ALA A 51 -0.38 -1.15 15.35
CA ALA A 51 -0.60 0.22 14.89
C ALA A 51 0.51 1.22 15.26
N LYS A 52 1.29 0.94 16.31
CA LYS A 52 2.42 1.79 16.73
C LYS A 52 3.76 1.40 16.09
N GLN A 53 3.89 0.14 15.65
CA GLN A 53 5.15 -0.46 15.23
C GLN A 53 5.20 -0.81 13.74
N LEU A 54 4.05 -1.00 13.10
CA LEU A 54 3.93 -1.41 11.71
C LEU A 54 3.30 -0.30 10.87
N VAL A 55 3.83 -0.11 9.66
CA VAL A 55 3.20 0.67 8.58
C VAL A 55 3.05 -0.23 7.38
N VAL A 56 1.85 -0.30 6.83
CA VAL A 56 1.55 -1.02 5.59
C VAL A 56 1.45 -0.02 4.45
N ILE A 57 2.21 -0.22 3.37
CA ILE A 57 2.13 0.58 2.16
C ILE A 57 1.74 -0.33 1.00
N GLY A 58 0.55 -0.12 0.46
CA GLY A 58 0.09 -0.79 -0.76
C GLY A 58 0.69 -0.10 -1.99
N VAL A 59 1.64 -0.77 -2.65
CA VAL A 59 2.25 -0.31 -3.90
C VAL A 59 1.42 -0.83 -5.06
N HIS A 60 0.45 -0.03 -5.50
CA HIS A 60 -0.42 -0.40 -6.61
C HIS A 60 0.37 -0.49 -7.92
N SER A 61 0.47 -1.70 -8.47
CA SER A 61 1.20 -2.00 -9.69
C SER A 61 0.21 -2.56 -10.71
N ALA A 62 -0.49 -1.64 -11.38
CA ALA A 62 -1.57 -1.92 -12.32
C ALA A 62 -1.21 -3.04 -13.31
N LYS A 63 -2.06 -4.05 -13.40
CA LYS A 63 -1.93 -5.11 -14.41
C LYS A 63 -2.51 -4.66 -15.74
N PHE A 64 -3.58 -3.87 -15.70
CA PHE A 64 -4.28 -3.35 -16.87
C PHE A 64 -4.28 -1.81 -16.91
N GLU A 65 -4.48 -1.24 -18.11
CA GLU A 65 -4.50 0.22 -18.31
C GLU A 65 -5.57 0.92 -17.45
N ASN A 66 -6.75 0.30 -17.30
CA ASN A 66 -7.85 0.81 -16.49
C ASN A 66 -7.60 0.73 -14.96
N GLU A 67 -6.45 0.20 -14.53
CA GLU A 67 -6.04 0.17 -13.13
C GLU A 67 -4.95 1.21 -12.84
N LYS A 68 -4.48 1.99 -13.82
CA LYS A 68 -3.36 2.91 -13.60
C LYS A 68 -3.73 4.15 -12.79
N GLY A 69 -4.99 4.57 -12.84
CA GLY A 69 -5.49 5.76 -12.16
C GLY A 69 -6.44 5.44 -11.01
N PRO A 70 -6.71 6.40 -10.12
CA PRO A 70 -7.73 6.30 -9.09
C PRO A 70 -9.17 6.49 -9.61
N ASP A 71 -9.34 6.77 -10.92
CA ASP A 71 -10.61 7.00 -11.61
C ASP A 71 -11.35 5.71 -12.00
#